data_AF-X1A1M2-F1
#
_entry.id   AF-X1A1M2-F1
#
_cell.length_a   1.000
_cell.length_b   1.000
_cell.length_c   1.000
_cell.angle_alpha   90.00
_cell.angle_beta   90.00
_cell.angle_gamma   90.00
#
_symmetry.space_group_name_H-M   'P 1'
#
loop_
_entity.id
_entity.type
_entity.pdbx_description
1 polymer ?
#
loop_
_entity_poly.entity_id
_entity_poly.type
_entity_poly.pdbx_seq_one_letter_code
_entity_poly.pdbx_strand_id
1 'polypeptide(L)'
;TNTGWLSAQWVDFNNFSELPPLKNSAARYEEGTKNLIGIFGLMEHLKLILEIGPAEIEKRIFHLREILINGLKDKGCEILSPISKKNGSGIVTFKHVKTDSEVLYEELIKKKIIVSLRSGWIRVSPHFYNTDDEIKELLNNV
;
A
#
# COMPACT_ATOMS: atom_id res chain seq x y z
N THR A 1 27.88 -3.05 13.36
CA THR A 1 26.44 -2.87 13.65
C THR A 1 26.34 -1.75 14.63
N ASN A 2 25.56 -0.70 14.35
CA ASN A 2 25.41 0.39 15.31
C ASN A 2 24.70 -0.14 16.58
N THR A 3 25.25 0.22 17.72
CA THR A 3 24.72 -0.10 19.06
C THR A 3 24.08 1.16 19.61
N GLY A 4 22.80 1.09 19.92
CA GLY A 4 22.05 2.16 20.54
C GLY A 4 21.41 1.68 21.84
N TRP A 5 20.99 2.63 22.67
CA TRP A 5 20.45 2.38 24.01
C TRP A 5 19.19 1.49 24.07
N LEU A 6 18.41 1.35 22.99
CA LEU A 6 17.30 0.41 22.94
C LEU A 6 17.63 -0.92 22.24
N SER A 7 18.78 -1.05 21.59
CA SER A 7 19.16 -2.24 20.83
C SER A 7 19.93 -3.29 21.64
N ALA A 8 20.52 -2.89 22.76
CA ALA A 8 21.28 -3.75 23.65
C ALA A 8 20.60 -3.98 25.00
N GLN A 9 21.06 -5.00 25.73
CA GLN A 9 20.54 -5.38 27.05
C GLN A 9 21.18 -4.54 28.15
N TRP A 10 20.90 -3.25 28.16
CA TRP A 10 21.37 -2.35 29.21
C TRP A 10 20.77 -2.74 30.56
N VAL A 11 21.65 -3.06 31.52
CA VAL A 11 21.29 -3.37 32.92
C VAL A 11 21.51 -2.15 33.82
N ASP A 12 22.49 -1.31 33.47
CA ASP A 12 22.85 -0.08 34.15
C ASP A 12 23.24 0.98 33.09
N PHE A 13 22.88 2.25 33.34
CA PHE A 13 23.18 3.40 32.49
C PHE A 13 24.30 4.29 33.06
N ASN A 14 25.04 3.81 34.07
CA ASN A 14 26.14 4.55 34.67
C ASN A 14 27.54 4.13 34.15
N ASN A 15 27.65 3.03 33.39
CA ASN A 15 28.90 2.57 32.80
C ASN A 15 28.76 2.31 31.30
N PHE A 16 29.53 3.05 30.50
CA PHE A 16 29.58 2.94 29.03
C PHE A 16 30.92 2.40 28.51
N SER A 17 31.82 1.99 29.39
CA SER A 17 33.14 1.44 29.02
C SER A 17 33.04 0.05 28.39
N GLU A 18 31.99 -0.70 28.73
CA GLU A 18 31.64 -1.98 28.11
C GLU A 18 30.23 -1.92 27.55
N LEU A 19 30.07 -2.24 26.28
CA LEU A 19 28.76 -2.30 25.66
C LEU A 19 28.08 -3.64 26.01
N PRO A 20 26.84 -3.63 26.51
CA PRO A 20 26.11 -4.87 26.76
C PRO A 20 25.82 -5.62 25.46
N PRO A 21 25.56 -6.94 25.53
CA PRO A 21 25.20 -7.71 24.35
C PRO A 21 23.93 -7.15 23.71
N LEU A 22 23.90 -7.21 22.37
CA LEU A 22 22.70 -6.89 21.60
C LEU A 22 21.57 -7.86 21.95
N LYS A 23 20.32 -7.41 21.81
CA LYS A 23 19.15 -8.28 21.95
C LYS A 23 19.21 -9.42 20.91
N ASN A 24 18.75 -10.61 21.29
CA ASN A 24 18.72 -11.77 20.38
C ASN A 24 17.57 -11.72 19.35
N SER A 25 16.65 -10.75 19.46
CA SER A 25 15.56 -10.52 18.51
C SER A 25 15.90 -9.41 17.52
N ALA A 26 15.00 -9.18 16.55
CA ALA A 26 15.10 -8.05 15.62
C ALA A 26 15.15 -6.67 16.33
N ALA A 27 14.79 -6.59 17.62
CA ALA A 27 14.92 -5.38 18.42
C ALA A 27 16.37 -4.86 18.52
N ARG A 28 17.38 -5.66 18.16
CA ARG A 28 18.76 -5.20 18.00
C ARG A 28 18.98 -4.13 16.93
N TYR A 29 17.98 -3.88 16.08
CA TYR A 29 17.99 -2.81 15.08
C TYR A 29 17.16 -1.58 15.51
N GLU A 30 16.56 -1.62 16.71
CA GLU A 30 15.86 -0.48 17.32
C GLU A 30 16.86 0.33 18.16
N GLU A 31 17.67 1.14 17.49
CA GLU A 31 18.82 1.80 18.12
C GLU A 31 18.43 2.96 19.06
N GLY A 32 17.23 3.51 18.96
CA GLY A 32 16.84 4.64 19.79
C GLY A 32 15.35 4.80 20.00
N THR A 33 14.98 5.90 20.65
CA THR A 33 13.59 6.21 21.01
C THR A 33 12.67 6.00 19.81
N LYS A 34 11.63 5.20 20.03
CA LYS A 34 10.69 4.82 18.98
C LYS A 34 9.80 6.01 18.61
N ASN A 35 9.25 5.98 17.39
CA ASN A 35 8.15 6.87 17.02
C ASN A 35 6.87 6.43 17.75
N LEU A 36 6.74 6.83 19.02
CA LEU A 36 5.63 6.41 19.88
C LEU A 36 4.28 6.82 19.30
N ILE A 37 4.15 8.05 18.81
CA ILE A 37 2.90 8.56 18.21
C ILE A 37 2.51 7.72 16.99
N GLY A 38 3.46 7.41 16.11
CA GLY A 38 3.23 6.54 14.95
C GLY A 38 2.83 5.11 15.34
N ILE A 39 3.43 4.57 16.41
CA ILE A 39 3.09 3.24 16.94
C ILE A 39 1.65 3.21 17.46
N PHE A 40 1.22 4.22 18.22
CA PHE A 40 -0.17 4.29 18.70
C PHE A 40 -1.16 4.39 17.54
N GLY A 41 -0.88 5.21 16.53
CA GLY A 41 -1.71 5.29 15.31
C GLY A 41 -1.79 3.96 14.55
N LEU A 42 -0.65 3.28 14.39
CA LEU A 42 -0.60 1.95 13.77
C LEU A 42 -1.39 0.92 14.57
N MET A 43 -1.29 0.95 15.91
CA MET A 43 -2.01 0.03 16.78
C MET A 43 -3.52 0.15 16.62
N GLU A 44 -4.08 1.37 16.59
CA GLU A 44 -5.52 1.56 16.38
C GLU A 44 -5.95 1.13 14.97
N HIS A 45 -5.15 1.43 13.95
CA HIS A 45 -5.45 0.97 12.60
C HIS A 45 -5.39 -0.56 12.47
N LEU A 46 -4.45 -1.22 13.15
CA LEU A 46 -4.38 -2.68 13.19
C LEU A 46 -5.61 -3.29 13.85
N LYS A 47 -6.15 -2.68 14.92
CA LYS A 47 -7.42 -3.13 15.51
C LYS A 47 -8.55 -3.10 14.49
N LEU A 48 -8.69 -2.01 13.74
CA LEU A 48 -9.69 -1.91 12.67
C LEU A 48 -9.52 -3.01 11.60
N ILE A 49 -8.28 -3.23 11.13
CA ILE A 49 -7.98 -4.27 10.14
C ILE A 49 -8.33 -5.67 10.68
N LEU A 50 -8.03 -5.94 11.94
CA LEU A 50 -8.30 -7.23 12.59
C LEU A 50 -9.79 -7.43 12.91
N GLU A 51 -10.52 -6.36 13.21
CA GLU A 51 -11.97 -6.38 13.43
C GLU A 51 -12.72 -6.72 12.14
N ILE A 52 -12.33 -6.12 11.01
CA ILE A 52 -12.91 -6.47 9.69
C ILE A 52 -12.46 -7.86 9.26
N GLY A 53 -11.19 -8.20 9.50
CA GLY A 53 -10.59 -9.47 9.12
C GLY A 53 -9.84 -9.39 7.76
N PRO A 54 -8.56 -9.81 7.70
CA PRO A 54 -7.76 -9.76 6.47
C PRO A 54 -8.38 -10.49 5.27
N ALA A 55 -9.11 -11.59 5.51
CA ALA A 55 -9.76 -12.36 4.44
C ALA A 55 -10.93 -11.63 3.79
N GLU A 56 -11.74 -10.90 4.57
CA GLU A 56 -12.84 -10.09 4.03
C GLU A 56 -12.29 -8.85 3.31
N ILE A 57 -11.21 -8.25 3.83
CA ILE A 57 -10.48 -7.17 3.15
C ILE A 57 -9.96 -7.65 1.79
N GLU A 58 -9.31 -8.82 1.75
CA GLU A 58 -8.82 -9.41 0.50
C GLU A 58 -9.97 -9.62 -0.49
N LYS A 59 -11.06 -10.25 -0.06
CA LYS A 59 -12.25 -10.48 -0.89
C LYS A 59 -12.81 -9.17 -1.46
N ARG A 60 -12.91 -8.12 -0.64
CA ARG A 60 -13.37 -6.78 -1.07
C ARG A 60 -12.44 -6.18 -2.12
N ILE A 61 -11.13 -6.23 -1.90
CA ILE A 61 -10.13 -5.70 -2.82
C ILE A 61 -10.19 -6.46 -4.16
N PHE A 62 -10.29 -7.79 -4.14
CA PHE A 62 -10.37 -8.59 -5.36
C PHE A 62 -11.69 -8.41 -6.12
N HIS A 63 -12.80 -8.12 -5.43
CA HIS A 63 -14.07 -7.72 -6.06
C HIS A 63 -13.92 -6.41 -6.83
N LEU A 64 -13.39 -5.36 -6.19
CA LEU A 64 -13.14 -4.06 -6.84
C LEU A 64 -12.19 -4.19 -8.02
N ARG A 65 -11.13 -4.99 -7.86
CA ARG A 65 -10.17 -5.29 -8.91
C ARG A 65 -10.82 -5.97 -10.11
N GLU A 66 -11.77 -6.87 -9.89
CA GLU A 66 -12.46 -7.59 -10.97
C GLU A 66 -13.32 -6.62 -11.81
N ILE A 67 -14.08 -5.74 -11.16
CA ILE A 67 -14.81 -4.66 -11.83
C ILE A 67 -13.86 -3.78 -12.65
N LEU A 68 -12.75 -3.35 -12.03
CA LEU A 68 -11.77 -2.48 -12.67
C LEU A 68 -11.13 -3.13 -13.90
N ILE A 69 -10.65 -4.38 -13.79
CA ILE A 69 -10.01 -5.09 -14.91
C ILE A 69 -10.98 -5.27 -16.07
N ASN A 70 -12.23 -5.67 -15.80
CA ASN A 70 -13.21 -5.88 -16.86
C ASN A 70 -13.55 -4.56 -17.55
N GLY A 71 -13.83 -3.50 -16.78
CA GLY A 71 -14.12 -2.19 -17.35
C GLY A 71 -12.95 -1.61 -18.16
N LEU A 72 -11.71 -1.75 -17.69
CA LEU A 72 -10.54 -1.28 -18.43
C LEU A 72 -10.36 -2.03 -19.77
N LYS A 73 -10.61 -3.33 -19.80
CA LYS A 73 -10.59 -4.11 -21.05
C LYS A 73 -11.64 -3.61 -22.04
N ASP A 74 -12.86 -3.37 -21.56
CA ASP A 74 -13.96 -2.86 -22.40
C ASP A 74 -13.67 -1.46 -22.95
N LYS A 75 -12.88 -0.66 -22.23
CA LYS A 75 -12.37 0.65 -22.66
C LYS A 75 -11.15 0.57 -23.59
N GLY A 76 -10.71 -0.62 -23.99
CA GLY A 76 -9.55 -0.77 -24.87
C GLY A 76 -8.23 -0.40 -24.19
N CYS A 77 -8.12 -0.59 -22.88
CA CYS A 77 -6.86 -0.43 -22.17
C CYS A 77 -6.02 -1.71 -22.22
N GLU A 78 -4.70 -1.53 -22.31
CA GLU A 78 -3.72 -2.59 -22.07
C GLU A 78 -3.44 -2.65 -20.56
N ILE A 79 -3.48 -3.86 -19.99
CA ILE A 79 -3.25 -4.09 -18.56
C ILE A 79 -1.90 -4.79 -18.39
N LEU A 80 -1.00 -4.17 -17.63
CA LEU A 80 0.32 -4.72 -17.30
C LEU A 80 0.27 -5.71 -16.12
N SER A 81 -0.62 -5.48 -15.16
CA SER A 81 -0.72 -6.33 -13.97
C SER A 81 -1.14 -7.76 -14.31
N PRO A 82 -0.62 -8.79 -13.62
CA PRO A 82 -1.11 -10.16 -13.74
C PRO A 82 -2.62 -10.22 -13.47
N ILE A 83 -3.40 -10.85 -14.37
CA ILE A 83 -4.87 -10.88 -14.29
C ILE A 83 -5.37 -12.00 -13.34
N SER A 84 -4.68 -13.14 -13.28
CA SER A 84 -5.06 -14.27 -12.42
C SER A 84 -5.07 -13.87 -10.95
N LYS A 85 -6.06 -14.34 -10.18
CA LYS A 85 -6.12 -14.11 -8.72
C LYS A 85 -4.90 -14.71 -7.98
N LYS A 86 -4.39 -15.86 -8.45
CA LYS A 86 -3.24 -16.56 -7.83
C LYS A 86 -1.94 -15.75 -7.79
N ASN A 87 -1.67 -14.97 -8.84
CA ASN A 87 -0.40 -14.23 -8.99
C ASN A 87 -0.60 -12.70 -8.98
N GLY A 88 -1.83 -12.23 -8.79
CA GLY A 88 -2.20 -10.82 -8.86
C GLY A 88 -2.45 -10.23 -7.48
N SER A 89 -2.26 -8.92 -7.34
CA SER A 89 -2.70 -8.15 -6.17
C SER A 89 -3.91 -7.28 -6.52
N GLY A 90 -4.45 -6.54 -5.55
CA GLY A 90 -5.47 -5.51 -5.76
C GLY A 90 -5.06 -4.36 -6.67
N ILE A 91 -3.77 -4.23 -7.01
CA ILE A 91 -3.22 -3.12 -7.78
C ILE A 91 -3.31 -3.42 -9.27
N VAL A 92 -3.93 -2.51 -10.03
CA VAL A 92 -4.08 -2.60 -11.48
C VAL A 92 -3.30 -1.48 -12.14
N THR A 93 -2.34 -1.86 -12.98
CA THR A 93 -1.54 -0.96 -13.81
C THR A 93 -1.98 -1.09 -15.26
N PHE A 94 -2.33 0.01 -15.91
CA PHE A 94 -2.86 0.04 -17.26
C PHE A 94 -2.41 1.28 -18.05
N LYS A 95 -2.61 1.24 -19.36
CA LYS A 95 -2.53 2.40 -20.26
C LYS A 95 -3.64 2.30 -21.30
N HIS A 96 -4.15 3.44 -21.74
CA HIS A 96 -5.13 3.47 -22.82
C HIS A 96 -4.40 3.37 -24.17
N VAL A 97 -4.91 2.57 -25.11
CA VAL A 97 -4.18 2.31 -26.38
C VAL A 97 -4.15 3.50 -27.34
N LYS A 98 -5.03 4.49 -27.16
CA LYS A 98 -5.13 5.68 -28.02
C LYS A 98 -4.78 6.99 -27.31
N THR A 99 -4.67 6.98 -25.99
CA THR A 99 -4.52 8.20 -25.19
C THR A 99 -3.23 8.10 -24.41
N ASP A 100 -2.41 9.15 -24.50
CA ASP A 100 -1.18 9.23 -23.72
C ASP A 100 -1.49 9.20 -22.21
N SER A 101 -0.68 8.45 -21.47
CA SER A 101 -0.90 8.23 -20.04
C SER A 101 -0.74 9.50 -19.21
N GLU A 102 0.08 10.47 -19.62
CA GLU A 102 0.24 11.74 -18.91
C GLU A 102 -1.01 12.60 -19.07
N VAL A 103 -1.55 12.66 -20.29
CA VAL A 103 -2.79 13.38 -20.59
C VAL A 103 -3.95 12.79 -19.79
N LEU A 104 -4.15 11.47 -19.87
CA LEU A 104 -5.22 10.80 -19.12
C LEU A 104 -5.04 10.97 -17.60
N TYR A 105 -3.80 10.89 -17.10
CA TYR A 105 -3.51 11.15 -15.70
C TYR A 105 -3.94 12.57 -15.27
N GLU A 106 -3.59 13.60 -16.03
CA GLU A 106 -3.98 14.97 -15.71
C GLU A 106 -5.51 15.16 -15.71
N GLU A 107 -6.22 14.53 -16.65
CA GLU A 107 -7.67 14.57 -16.71
C GLU A 107 -8.32 13.92 -15.49
N LEU A 108 -7.81 12.77 -15.05
CA LEU A 108 -8.29 12.08 -13.84
C LEU A 108 -8.06 12.94 -12.58
N ILE A 109 -6.87 13.54 -12.45
CA ILE A 109 -6.55 14.42 -11.30
C ILE A 109 -7.45 15.65 -11.27
N LYS A 110 -7.73 16.29 -12.42
CA LYS A 110 -8.69 17.42 -12.52
C LYS A 110 -10.09 17.04 -12.04
N LYS A 111 -10.48 15.77 -12.22
CA LYS A 111 -11.74 15.20 -11.74
C LYS A 111 -11.67 14.66 -10.31
N LYS A 112 -10.57 14.89 -9.60
CA LYS A 112 -10.30 14.42 -8.22
C LYS A 112 -10.23 12.89 -8.10
N ILE A 113 -9.90 12.20 -9.19
CA ILE A 113 -9.64 10.75 -9.21
C ILE A 113 -8.14 10.54 -9.01
N ILE A 114 -7.75 10.15 -7.79
CA ILE A 114 -6.34 10.04 -7.42
C ILE A 114 -5.77 8.69 -7.83
N VAL A 115 -4.82 8.73 -8.76
CA VAL A 115 -4.07 7.57 -9.26
C VAL A 115 -2.58 7.90 -9.26
N SER A 116 -1.73 6.94 -9.61
CA SER A 116 -0.28 7.17 -9.75
C SER A 116 0.18 6.93 -11.18
N LEU A 117 0.91 7.89 -11.75
CA LEU A 117 1.64 7.71 -13.01
C LEU A 117 3.06 7.22 -12.72
N ARG A 118 3.46 6.10 -13.31
CA ARG A 118 4.78 5.47 -13.13
C ARG A 118 5.26 4.90 -14.46
N SER A 119 6.40 5.41 -14.95
CA SER A 119 7.05 4.91 -16.18
C SER A 119 6.12 4.82 -17.39
N GLY A 120 5.24 5.81 -17.57
CA GLY A 120 4.26 5.84 -18.67
C GLY A 120 3.00 4.98 -18.47
N TRP A 121 2.79 4.43 -17.26
CA TRP A 121 1.59 3.65 -16.91
C TRP A 121 0.80 4.28 -15.77
N ILE A 122 -0.52 4.19 -15.83
CA ILE A 122 -1.40 4.58 -14.74
C ILE A 122 -1.62 3.38 -13.82
N ARG A 123 -1.45 3.59 -12.52
CA ARG A 123 -1.60 2.58 -11.48
C ARG A 123 -2.68 3.00 -10.49
N VAL A 124 -3.67 2.11 -10.34
CA VAL A 124 -4.79 2.21 -9.41
C VAL A 124 -4.62 1.14 -8.33
N SER A 125 -4.79 1.52 -7.07
CA SER A 125 -4.62 0.63 -5.91
C SER A 125 -5.80 0.78 -4.94
N PRO A 126 -6.97 0.22 -5.28
CA PRO A 126 -8.13 0.26 -4.40
C PRO A 126 -7.88 -0.52 -3.11
N HIS A 127 -8.52 -0.10 -2.03
CA HIS A 127 -8.52 -0.79 -0.74
C HIS A 127 -9.95 -1.11 -0.28
N PHE A 128 -10.12 -1.73 0.89
CA PHE A 128 -11.44 -2.16 1.37
C PHE A 128 -12.46 -1.02 1.53
N TYR A 129 -11.99 0.21 1.77
CA TYR A 129 -12.85 1.38 1.95
C TYR A 129 -13.35 1.99 0.64
N ASN A 130 -12.80 1.57 -0.52
CA ASN A 130 -13.28 2.06 -1.81
C ASN A 130 -14.61 1.43 -2.18
N THR A 131 -15.42 2.17 -2.94
CA THR A 131 -16.76 1.75 -3.37
C THR A 131 -16.78 1.27 -4.82
N ASP A 132 -17.80 0.49 -5.18
CA ASP A 132 -18.00 0.06 -6.56
C ASP A 132 -18.27 1.26 -7.48
N ASP A 133 -18.93 2.29 -6.96
CA ASP A 133 -19.25 3.50 -7.71
C ASP A 133 -18.03 4.38 -7.94
N GLU A 134 -17.07 4.43 -7.00
CA GLU A 134 -15.77 5.06 -7.23
C GLU A 134 -14.99 4.38 -8.37
N ILE A 135 -15.03 3.04 -8.46
CA ILE A 135 -14.40 2.30 -9.56
C ILE A 135 -15.11 2.60 -10.89
N LYS A 136 -16.45 2.63 -10.90
CA LYS A 136 -17.22 3.01 -12.10
C LYS A 136 -16.95 4.45 -12.53
N GLU A 137 -16.85 5.37 -11.58
CA GLU A 137 -16.53 6.77 -11.88
C GLU A 137 -15.14 6.89 -12.50
N LEU A 138 -14.13 6.16 -12.00
CA LEU A 138 -12.84 6.06 -12.67
C LEU A 138 -13.00 5.57 -14.11
N LEU A 139 -13.71 4.46 -14.33
CA LEU A 139 -13.91 3.85 -15.64
C LEU A 139 -14.68 4.74 -16.63
N ASN A 140 -15.59 5.59 -16.17
CA ASN A 140 -16.29 6.56 -17.01
C ASN A 140 -15.35 7.64 -17.55
N ASN A 141 -14.23 7.88 -16.86
CA ASN A 141 -13.24 8.90 -17.17
C ASN A 141 -11.94 8.34 -17.78
N VAL A 142 -11.92 7.03 -18.06
CA VAL A 142 -10.91 6.33 -18.87
C VAL A 142 -11.48 6.05 -20.25
#